data_AF-A0A9E1TWI2-F1
#
_entry.id   AF-A0A9E1TWI2-F1
#
_cell.length_a   1.000
_cell.length_b   1.000
_cell.length_c   1.000
_cell.angle_alpha   90.00
_cell.angle_beta   90.00
_cell.angle_gamma   90.00
#
_symmetry.space_group_name_H-M   'P 1'
#
loop_
_entity.id
_entity.type
_entity.pdbx_description
1 polymer ?
#
loop_
_entity_poly.entity_id
_entity_poly.type
_entity_poly.pdbx_seq_one_letter_code
_entity_poly.pdbx_strand_id
1 'polypeptide(L)'
;MTKLNITHKHISATNSITRRHFTSGMIGVGIALSSSLLPSMPASADDDNDIIAHVSAPRILGDPNAPIKVVEFFSMTCGHCANFHNITFPKVKSDMIERGLIQFEMRPFPLDGLALRGHALARSLPTSRYFPMVKALMSQHKQWVRAEDPLAALMKIARL
;
A
#
# COMPACT_ATOMS: atom_id res chain seq x y z
N MET A 1 -3.67 29.32 -38.84
CA MET A 1 -2.38 28.80 -38.34
C MET A 1 -2.56 28.67 -36.83
N THR A 2 -2.63 27.50 -36.18
CA THR A 2 -2.05 26.18 -36.43
C THR A 2 -2.91 25.15 -35.69
N LYS A 3 -3.43 24.11 -36.36
CA LYS A 3 -4.12 22.97 -35.73
C LYS A 3 -3.06 21.96 -35.30
N LEU A 4 -3.06 21.56 -34.03
CA LEU A 4 -2.21 20.49 -33.50
C LEU A 4 -2.98 19.16 -33.59
N ASN A 5 -2.56 18.27 -34.49
CA ASN A 5 -3.09 16.90 -34.60
C ASN A 5 -2.35 16.01 -33.61
N ILE A 6 -3.05 15.46 -32.60
CA ILE A 6 -2.56 14.38 -31.76
C ILE A 6 -3.24 13.08 -32.20
N THR A 7 -2.49 12.21 -32.87
CA THR A 7 -2.94 10.87 -33.27
C THR A 7 -2.89 9.91 -32.07
N HIS A 8 -4.05 9.47 -31.60
CA HIS A 8 -4.18 8.33 -30.70
C HIS A 8 -3.75 7.05 -31.42
N LYS A 9 -2.70 6.38 -30.94
CA LYS A 9 -2.38 5.00 -31.35
C LYS A 9 -2.71 4.05 -30.21
N HIS A 10 -3.84 3.37 -30.36
CA HIS A 10 -4.19 2.17 -29.62
C HIS A 10 -3.05 1.14 -29.73
N ILE A 11 -2.57 0.64 -28.60
CA ILE A 11 -1.76 -0.57 -28.54
C ILE A 11 -2.50 -1.56 -27.63
N SER A 12 -3.19 -2.48 -28.31
CA SER A 12 -3.69 -3.72 -27.75
C SER A 12 -2.50 -4.64 -27.46
N ALA A 13 -2.44 -5.21 -26.26
CA ALA A 13 -1.51 -6.30 -25.95
C ALA A 13 -2.30 -7.47 -25.36
N THR A 14 -2.95 -8.21 -26.26
CA THR A 14 -3.25 -9.63 -26.04
C THR A 14 -1.96 -10.41 -26.28
N ASN A 15 -1.45 -11.11 -25.28
CA ASN A 15 -1.11 -12.53 -25.37
C ASN A 15 -0.48 -13.02 -24.06
N SER A 16 -1.28 -13.83 -23.36
CA SER A 16 -0.85 -14.71 -22.28
C SER A 16 0.19 -15.71 -22.82
N ILE A 17 1.43 -15.61 -22.35
CA ILE A 17 2.42 -16.67 -22.55
C ILE A 17 2.72 -17.28 -21.18
N THR A 18 2.18 -18.47 -20.99
CA THR A 18 2.19 -19.27 -19.77
C THR A 18 3.59 -19.81 -19.47
N ARG A 19 3.90 -19.84 -18.17
CA ARG A 19 5.12 -20.24 -17.45
C ARG A 19 5.65 -21.68 -17.68
N ARG A 20 5.42 -22.31 -18.85
CA ARG A 20 5.66 -23.75 -19.07
C ARG A 20 6.54 -24.15 -20.26
N HIS A 21 7.19 -23.22 -20.94
CA HIS A 21 8.07 -23.55 -22.07
C HIS A 21 9.49 -23.01 -21.90
N PHE A 22 10.24 -23.52 -20.91
CA PHE A 22 11.71 -23.44 -20.99
C PHE A 22 12.43 -24.54 -20.19
N THR A 23 11.95 -25.78 -20.29
CA THR A 23 12.73 -26.96 -19.88
C THR A 23 12.48 -28.10 -20.86
N SER A 24 13.13 -28.06 -22.02
CA SER A 24 13.46 -29.24 -22.84
C SER A 24 14.23 -28.80 -24.09
N GLY A 25 15.51 -29.13 -24.12
CA GLY A 25 16.41 -28.81 -25.23
C GLY A 25 17.80 -29.34 -24.92
N MET A 26 17.97 -30.64 -25.17
CA MET A 26 19.14 -31.45 -24.83
C MET A 26 20.46 -30.93 -25.42
N ILE A 27 21.52 -31.14 -24.63
CA ILE A 27 22.84 -31.67 -25.01
C ILE A 27 23.03 -31.92 -26.51
N GLY A 28 23.94 -31.14 -27.13
CA GLY A 28 24.45 -31.38 -28.48
C GLY A 28 25.69 -30.52 -28.74
N VAL A 29 26.85 -31.17 -28.81
CA VAL A 29 28.19 -30.61 -29.02
C VAL A 29 28.30 -29.94 -30.40
N GLY A 30 28.89 -28.73 -30.49
CA GLY A 30 29.33 -28.22 -31.79
C GLY A 30 29.69 -26.73 -31.93
N ILE A 31 30.97 -26.41 -31.67
CA ILE A 31 31.83 -25.46 -32.41
C ILE A 31 31.56 -23.94 -32.32
N ALA A 32 32.49 -23.31 -31.59
CA ALA A 32 33.23 -22.07 -31.85
C ALA A 32 32.49 -20.73 -32.02
N LEU A 33 32.87 -19.75 -31.19
CA LEU A 33 33.88 -18.74 -31.53
C LEU A 33 33.97 -17.69 -30.41
N SER A 34 35.21 -17.36 -30.03
CA SER A 34 35.64 -16.10 -29.40
C SER A 34 34.92 -15.63 -28.13
N SER A 35 35.58 -15.90 -26.99
CA SER A 35 35.44 -15.17 -25.73
C SER A 35 35.57 -13.65 -25.95
N SER A 36 34.44 -12.96 -26.07
CA SER A 36 34.37 -11.54 -25.78
C SER A 36 33.83 -11.41 -24.36
N LEU A 37 34.68 -10.90 -23.47
CA LEU A 37 34.35 -10.51 -22.11
C LEU A 37 33.10 -9.61 -22.13
N LEU A 38 31.93 -10.18 -21.87
CA LEU A 38 30.76 -9.39 -21.52
C LEU A 38 30.97 -8.93 -20.07
N PRO A 39 30.99 -7.61 -19.80
CA PRO A 39 30.97 -7.12 -18.44
C PRO A 39 29.73 -7.67 -17.76
N SER A 40 29.92 -8.38 -16.65
CA SER A 40 28.82 -8.79 -15.77
C SER A 40 28.21 -7.50 -15.21
N MET A 41 27.19 -6.96 -15.88
CA MET A 41 26.39 -5.91 -15.26
C MET A 41 25.71 -6.52 -14.04
N PRO A 42 25.91 -5.99 -12.83
CA PRO A 42 25.12 -6.43 -11.70
C PRO A 42 23.67 -6.05 -12.02
N ALA A 43 22.80 -7.05 -12.11
CA ALA A 43 21.37 -6.83 -12.08
C ALA A 43 21.03 -6.31 -10.68
N SER A 44 20.86 -5.00 -10.53
CA SER A 44 20.33 -4.40 -9.31
C SER A 44 18.85 -4.80 -9.20
N ALA A 45 18.56 -5.94 -8.58
CA ALA A 45 17.22 -6.51 -8.46
C ALA A 45 16.57 -6.28 -7.08
N ASP A 46 17.12 -5.42 -6.23
CA ASP A 46 16.84 -5.46 -4.79
C ASP A 46 15.99 -4.30 -4.20
N ASP A 47 15.46 -3.33 -4.97
CA ASP A 47 14.72 -2.19 -4.36
C ASP A 47 13.18 -2.31 -4.42
N ASP A 48 12.61 -2.75 -5.54
CA ASP A 48 11.14 -2.78 -5.70
C ASP A 48 10.45 -3.76 -4.74
N ASN A 49 11.11 -4.87 -4.42
CA ASN A 49 10.54 -5.90 -3.54
C ASN A 49 10.39 -5.38 -2.09
N ASP A 50 11.31 -4.53 -1.63
CA ASP A 50 11.30 -3.96 -0.29
C ASP A 50 10.19 -2.92 -0.13
N ILE A 51 9.95 -2.09 -1.16
CA ILE A 51 8.84 -1.13 -1.17
C ILE A 51 7.51 -1.87 -1.15
N ILE A 52 7.33 -2.88 -2.01
CA ILE A 52 6.10 -3.67 -2.06
C ILE A 52 5.87 -4.41 -0.75
N ALA A 53 6.91 -4.99 -0.15
CA ALA A 53 6.84 -5.62 1.16
C ALA A 53 6.41 -4.62 2.24
N HIS A 54 7.01 -3.42 2.27
CA HIS A 54 6.66 -2.37 3.23
C HIS A 54 5.20 -1.90 3.09
N VAL A 55 4.78 -1.54 1.87
CA VAL A 55 3.42 -1.03 1.63
C VAL A 55 2.36 -2.12 1.64
N SER A 56 2.72 -3.40 1.71
CA SER A 56 1.78 -4.54 1.85
C SER A 56 1.78 -5.15 3.25
N ALA A 57 2.76 -4.80 4.08
CA ALA A 57 2.87 -5.32 5.45
C ALA A 57 1.60 -5.08 6.29
N PRO A 58 1.18 -6.05 7.12
CA PRO A 58 0.08 -5.87 8.07
C PRO A 58 0.33 -4.70 9.02
N ARG A 59 -0.75 -4.03 9.42
CA ARG A 59 -0.69 -2.92 10.38
C ARG A 59 -1.33 -3.37 11.68
N ILE A 60 -0.49 -3.93 12.56
CA ILE A 60 -0.89 -4.62 13.78
C ILE A 60 -0.51 -3.79 15.02
N LEU A 61 -1.38 -3.83 16.03
CA LEU A 61 -1.15 -3.34 17.39
C LEU A 61 -1.32 -4.50 18.40
N GLY A 62 -0.57 -4.42 19.50
CA GLY A 62 -0.64 -5.39 20.60
C GLY A 62 0.33 -6.57 20.45
N ASP A 63 0.20 -7.53 21.35
CA ASP A 63 1.06 -8.72 21.40
C ASP A 63 0.80 -9.64 20.18
N PRO A 64 1.84 -10.01 19.40
CA PRO A 64 1.70 -10.98 18.31
C PRO A 64 1.16 -12.34 18.77
N ASN A 65 1.29 -12.68 20.05
CA ASN A 65 0.84 -13.93 20.65
C ASN A 65 -0.49 -13.81 21.42
N ALA A 66 -1.15 -12.64 21.42
CA ALA A 66 -2.44 -12.47 22.07
C ALA A 66 -3.44 -13.55 21.58
N PRO A 67 -4.25 -14.14 22.49
CA PRO A 67 -5.08 -15.31 22.18
C PRO A 67 -6.21 -15.02 21.19
N ILE A 68 -6.63 -13.75 21.08
CA ILE A 68 -7.69 -13.31 20.18
C ILE A 68 -7.11 -12.37 19.12
N LYS A 69 -7.48 -12.59 17.85
CA LYS A 69 -7.09 -11.75 16.71
C LYS A 69 -8.32 -10.99 16.21
N VAL A 70 -8.23 -9.68 16.14
CA VAL A 70 -9.30 -8.80 15.63
C VAL A 70 -8.79 -8.06 14.41
N VAL A 71 -9.57 -8.07 13.33
CA VAL A 71 -9.26 -7.34 12.11
C VAL A 71 -10.36 -6.30 11.89
N GLU A 72 -9.97 -5.03 11.85
CA GLU A 72 -10.84 -3.93 11.49
C GLU A 72 -10.68 -3.60 10.01
N PHE A 73 -11.77 -3.67 9.26
CA PHE A 73 -11.87 -3.09 7.92
C PHE A 73 -12.50 -1.71 8.03
N PHE A 74 -11.77 -0.66 7.65
CA PHE A 74 -12.22 0.71 7.84
C PHE A 74 -11.92 1.60 6.64
N SER A 75 -12.74 2.62 6.44
CA SER A 75 -12.56 3.65 5.41
C SER A 75 -12.19 4.98 6.04
N MET A 76 -11.17 5.66 5.50
CA MET A 76 -10.76 7.01 5.92
C MET A 76 -11.87 8.07 5.77
N THR A 77 -12.86 7.86 4.91
CA THR A 77 -13.97 8.79 4.70
C THR A 77 -15.26 8.38 5.43
N CYS A 78 -15.29 7.24 6.12
CA CYS A 78 -16.46 6.79 6.86
C CYS A 78 -16.61 7.53 8.21
N GLY A 79 -17.73 8.22 8.39
CA GLY A 79 -18.03 8.93 9.64
C GLY A 79 -18.15 8.02 10.86
N HIS A 80 -18.66 6.79 10.70
CA HIS A 80 -18.74 5.82 11.80
C HIS A 80 -17.37 5.28 12.21
N CYS A 81 -16.47 5.04 11.24
CA CYS A 81 -15.08 4.67 11.53
C CYS A 81 -14.38 5.79 12.29
N ALA A 82 -14.54 7.05 11.86
CA ALA A 82 -14.00 8.20 12.60
C ALA A 82 -14.55 8.29 14.03
N ASN A 83 -15.85 8.04 14.23
CA ASN A 83 -16.45 8.00 15.56
C ASN A 83 -15.86 6.88 16.43
N PHE A 84 -15.71 5.68 15.88
CA PHE A 84 -15.05 4.56 16.54
C PHE A 84 -13.63 4.93 16.97
N HIS A 85 -12.79 5.44 16.07
CA HIS A 85 -11.41 5.79 16.37
C HIS A 85 -11.25 6.90 17.41
N ASN A 86 -12.18 7.85 17.46
CA ASN A 86 -12.12 8.97 18.39
C ASN A 86 -12.69 8.67 19.78
N ILE A 87 -13.70 7.80 19.87
CA ILE A 87 -14.46 7.58 21.12
C ILE A 87 -14.24 6.17 21.68
N THR A 88 -14.33 5.14 20.85
CA THR A 88 -14.36 3.73 21.29
C THR A 88 -12.98 3.10 21.28
N PHE A 89 -12.21 3.32 20.21
CA PHE A 89 -10.88 2.74 20.02
C PHE A 89 -9.89 3.05 21.16
N PRO A 90 -9.87 4.25 21.78
CA PRO A 90 -9.00 4.49 22.94
C PRO A 90 -9.24 3.50 24.09
N LYS A 91 -10.51 3.15 24.36
CA LYS A 91 -10.88 2.16 25.38
C LYS A 91 -10.51 0.74 24.95
N VAL A 92 -10.76 0.39 23.69
CA VAL A 92 -10.32 -0.92 23.15
C VAL A 92 -8.79 -1.07 23.27
N LYS A 93 -8.05 0.00 22.99
CA LYS A 93 -6.59 0.02 23.11
C LYS A 93 -6.14 -0.19 24.54
N SER A 94 -6.65 0.58 25.50
CA SER A 94 -6.26 0.45 26.92
C SER A 94 -6.71 -0.88 27.54
N ASP A 95 -7.96 -1.27 27.29
CA ASP A 95 -8.61 -2.33 28.07
C ASP A 95 -8.37 -3.72 27.48
N MET A 96 -7.96 -3.81 26.21
CA MET A 96 -7.80 -5.07 25.50
C MET A 96 -6.44 -5.22 24.81
N ILE A 97 -6.01 -4.24 24.01
CA ILE A 97 -4.76 -4.35 23.23
C ILE A 97 -3.53 -4.28 24.15
N GLU A 98 -3.45 -3.24 24.99
CA GLU A 98 -2.30 -3.01 25.89
C GLU A 98 -2.21 -4.05 27.01
N ARG A 99 -3.33 -4.69 27.32
CA ARG A 99 -3.39 -5.82 28.28
C ARG A 99 -3.05 -7.17 27.66
N GLY A 100 -2.70 -7.21 26.37
CA GLY A 100 -2.35 -8.44 25.65
C GLY A 100 -3.52 -9.39 25.41
N LEU A 101 -4.77 -8.93 25.59
CA LEU A 101 -5.96 -9.77 25.39
C LEU A 101 -6.26 -9.97 23.91
N ILE A 102 -6.03 -8.93 23.10
CA ILE A 102 -6.23 -8.99 21.65
C ILE A 102 -5.01 -8.46 20.89
N GLN A 103 -4.77 -9.05 19.72
CA GLN A 103 -4.00 -8.42 18.66
C GLN A 103 -4.98 -7.75 17.70
N PHE A 104 -4.72 -6.50 17.35
CA PHE A 104 -5.62 -5.70 16.51
C PHE A 104 -4.95 -5.31 15.20
N GLU A 105 -5.50 -5.75 14.07
CA GLU A 105 -5.03 -5.40 12.73
C GLU A 105 -5.96 -4.36 12.08
N MET A 106 -5.39 -3.27 11.60
CA MET A 106 -6.09 -2.24 10.82
C MET A 106 -5.93 -2.48 9.32
N ARG A 107 -6.99 -2.92 8.64
CA ARG A 107 -7.01 -3.14 7.19
C ARG A 107 -7.75 -2.05 6.42
N PRO A 108 -7.11 -1.46 5.39
CA PRO A 108 -7.77 -0.52 4.50
C PRO A 108 -9.01 -1.10 3.82
N PHE A 109 -10.12 -0.37 3.86
CA PHE A 109 -11.34 -0.66 3.12
C PHE A 109 -11.89 0.63 2.49
N PRO A 110 -11.24 1.16 1.43
CA PRO A 110 -11.63 2.42 0.83
C PRO A 110 -12.99 2.29 0.13
N LEU A 111 -13.96 3.10 0.56
CA LEU A 111 -15.30 3.16 -0.03
C LEU A 111 -15.39 4.14 -1.21
N ASP A 112 -14.38 5.00 -1.38
CA ASP A 112 -14.31 6.01 -2.44
C ASP A 112 -12.85 6.36 -2.78
N GLY A 113 -12.66 7.16 -3.83
CA GLY A 113 -11.33 7.55 -4.29
C GLY A 113 -10.57 8.49 -3.35
N LEU A 114 -11.26 9.25 -2.50
CA LEU A 114 -10.61 10.10 -1.49
C LEU A 114 -10.09 9.24 -0.34
N ALA A 115 -10.86 8.24 0.09
CA ALA A 115 -10.45 7.24 1.07
C ALA A 115 -9.23 6.46 0.61
N LEU A 116 -9.21 6.03 -0.67
CA LEU A 116 -8.06 5.34 -1.27
C LEU A 116 -6.79 6.17 -1.13
N ARG A 117 -6.84 7.47 -1.44
CA ARG A 117 -5.71 8.40 -1.30
C ARG A 117 -5.28 8.56 0.16
N GLY A 118 -6.23 8.66 1.09
CA GLY A 118 -5.94 8.71 2.53
C GLY A 118 -5.22 7.46 3.03
N HIS A 119 -5.65 6.27 2.60
CA HIS A 119 -4.96 5.02 2.94
C HIS A 119 -3.58 4.93 2.28
N ALA A 120 -3.46 5.32 1.00
CA ALA A 120 -2.18 5.34 0.30
C ALA A 120 -1.17 6.27 1.00
N LEU A 121 -1.60 7.46 1.42
CA LEU A 121 -0.81 8.39 2.22
C LEU A 121 -0.35 7.75 3.53
N ALA A 122 -1.25 7.11 4.28
CA ALA A 122 -0.87 6.48 5.54
C ALA A 122 0.13 5.33 5.34
N ARG A 123 0.01 4.56 4.25
CA ARG A 123 0.86 3.39 3.98
C ARG A 123 2.21 3.73 3.37
N SER A 124 2.37 4.91 2.77
CA SER A 124 3.68 5.36 2.27
C SER A 124 4.63 5.76 3.41
N LEU A 125 4.12 5.97 4.62
CA LEU A 125 4.92 6.30 5.79
C LEU A 125 5.65 5.06 6.37
N PRO A 126 6.75 5.27 7.11
CA PRO A 126 7.31 4.23 7.96
C PRO A 126 6.25 3.66 8.92
N THR A 127 6.35 2.36 9.25
CA THR A 127 5.36 1.67 10.09
C THR A 127 5.08 2.38 11.42
N SER A 128 6.10 3.00 12.01
CA SER A 128 6.00 3.77 13.27
C SER A 128 5.09 4.99 13.18
N ARG A 129 4.88 5.55 11.98
CA ARG A 129 4.01 6.72 11.74
C ARG A 129 2.62 6.37 11.21
N TYR A 130 2.37 5.12 10.85
CA TYR A 130 1.07 4.68 10.31
C TYR A 130 -0.09 4.98 11.28
N PHE A 131 -0.03 4.48 12.52
CA PHE A 131 -1.12 4.66 13.49
C PHE A 131 -1.32 6.12 13.93
N PRO A 132 -0.25 6.91 14.20
CA PRO A 132 -0.40 8.34 14.39
C PRO A 132 -1.08 9.06 13.22
N MET A 133 -0.73 8.72 11.98
CA MET A 133 -1.35 9.30 10.79
C MET A 133 -2.83 8.92 10.67
N VAL A 134 -3.19 7.65 10.87
CA VAL A 134 -4.59 7.19 10.92
C VAL A 134 -5.37 7.99 11.98
N LYS A 135 -4.80 8.14 13.18
CA LYS A 135 -5.41 8.93 14.26
C LYS A 135 -5.60 10.40 13.85
N ALA A 136 -4.59 11.02 13.24
CA ALA A 136 -4.67 12.41 12.78
C ALA A 136 -5.79 12.59 11.74
N LEU A 137 -5.84 11.74 10.72
CA LEU A 137 -6.88 11.75 9.69
C LEU A 137 -8.29 11.52 10.27
N MET A 138 -8.44 10.57 11.19
CA MET A 138 -9.73 10.26 11.81
C MET A 138 -10.20 11.34 12.79
N SER A 139 -9.28 11.96 13.53
CA SER A 139 -9.61 13.06 14.45
C SER A 139 -10.06 14.32 13.71
N GLN A 140 -9.46 14.59 12.55
CA GLN A 140 -9.80 15.73 11.70
C GLN A 140 -10.83 15.39 10.62
N HIS A 141 -11.48 14.21 10.69
CA HIS A 141 -12.34 13.65 9.63
C HIS A 141 -13.31 14.67 9.01
N LYS A 142 -14.08 15.38 9.84
CA LYS A 142 -15.05 16.38 9.37
C LYS A 142 -14.37 17.54 8.62
N GLN A 143 -13.17 17.92 9.01
CA GLN A 143 -12.46 19.08 8.48
C GLN A 143 -11.89 18.82 7.09
N TRP A 144 -11.36 17.63 6.83
CA TRP A 144 -10.75 17.32 5.52
C TRP A 144 -11.69 16.61 4.55
N VAL A 145 -12.57 15.73 5.03
CA VAL A 145 -13.51 14.99 4.14
C VAL A 145 -14.59 15.91 3.57
N ARG A 146 -15.00 16.94 4.32
CA ARG A 146 -16.04 17.90 3.89
C ARG A 146 -15.47 19.27 3.50
N ALA A 147 -14.15 19.37 3.31
CA ALA A 147 -13.57 20.60 2.81
C ALA A 147 -14.08 20.89 1.38
N GLU A 148 -14.06 22.16 0.99
CA GLU A 148 -14.33 22.56 -0.40
C GLU A 148 -13.32 21.91 -1.37
N ASP A 149 -12.05 21.84 -0.96
CA ASP A 149 -11.00 21.03 -1.60
C ASP A 149 -10.46 19.96 -0.62
N PRO A 150 -11.02 18.74 -0.63
CA PRO A 150 -10.59 17.65 0.24
C PRO A 150 -9.16 17.18 0.00
N LEU A 151 -8.64 17.34 -1.23
CA LEU A 151 -7.29 16.90 -1.56
C LEU A 151 -6.26 17.87 -0.98
N ALA A 152 -6.49 19.18 -1.13
CA ALA A 152 -5.65 20.19 -0.47
C ALA A 152 -5.69 20.04 1.06
N ALA A 153 -6.87 19.77 1.64
CA ALA A 153 -7.00 19.52 3.07
C ALA A 153 -6.23 18.26 3.53
N LEU A 154 -6.31 17.16 2.77
CA LEU A 154 -5.54 15.94 3.03
C LEU A 154 -4.03 16.22 3.01
N MET A 155 -3.54 16.96 2.02
CA MET A 155 -2.13 17.34 1.90
C MET A 155 -1.65 18.24 3.06
N LYS A 156 -2.53 19.03 3.65
CA LYS A 156 -2.21 19.83 4.84
C LYS A 156 -1.95 18.93 6.05
N ILE A 157 -2.75 17.87 6.24
CA ILE A 157 -2.56 16.90 7.34
C ILE A 157 -1.30 16.07 7.12
N ALA A 158 -0.97 15.73 5.87
CA ALA A 158 0.20 14.94 5.49
C ALA A 158 1.56 15.54 5.93
N ARG A 159 1.61 16.84 6.25
CA ARG A 159 2.84 17.56 6.63
C ARG A 159 3.15 17.52 8.14
N LEU A 160 2.22 17.01 8.96
CA LEU A 160 2.38 16.86 10.41
C LEU A 160 3.26 15.66 10.76
#